data_AF-A0A1Q9BT06-F1
#
_entry.id   AF-A0A1Q9BT06-F1
#
_cell.length_a   1.000
_cell.length_b   1.000
_cell.length_c   1.000
_cell.angle_alpha   90.00
_cell.angle_beta   90.00
_cell.angle_gamma   90.00
#
_symmetry.space_group_name_H-M   'P 1'
#
loop_
_entity.id
_entity.type
_entity.pdbx_description
1 polymer ?
#
loop_
_entity_poly.entity_id
_entity_poly.type
_entity_poly.pdbx_seq_one_letter_code
_entity_poly.pdbx_strand_id
1 'polypeptide(L)'
;MRRGPCRSHSSKSLPDPEMEADAKAAGSFLMTSAHNRLAKALSTGGFDGKDPVSAGSKKEKKKRKRGSSSETSRSEHKEEDLISIFNLPQKEFSRQPRQLRLDDLSCKQLAVAVANLTGFTSASDLLATGGEYESLLSASAIRIKKSKQKIGEQAAVEKAAAAGACWRARLCRVVLLLTGKKAPDVNIMNARTLTDVTALLKSLYKSQKRKQDLDEKALAKEYDALVLELKQVKTMMRKVGDLVSDHKCARLDEREKRLDAREEALERREQQLLEREDRFLEREKDLLNKIQEHEQQKQAWQTQWNPRGARMMCSHCGQRPCGRDHDCYSDPYSHHNCRVCHKEWKVTGHKGSGQASGSKGRGRGHY
;
A
#
# COMPACT_ATOMS: atom_id res chain seq x y z
N MET A 1 0.71 -26.73 -35.92
CA MET A 1 0.94 -25.30 -36.21
C MET A 1 0.04 -24.45 -35.30
N ARG A 2 0.58 -23.79 -34.28
CA ARG A 2 -0.18 -22.96 -33.33
C ARG A 2 -0.14 -21.50 -33.81
N ARG A 3 -1.32 -20.90 -34.08
CA ARG A 3 -1.47 -19.48 -34.42
C ARG A 3 -1.46 -18.65 -33.12
N GLY A 4 -0.56 -17.67 -33.04
CA GLY A 4 -0.50 -16.71 -31.94
C GLY A 4 -1.55 -15.59 -32.06
N PRO A 5 -1.85 -14.86 -30.97
CA PRO A 5 -2.87 -13.83 -30.96
C PRO A 5 -2.38 -12.52 -31.60
N CYS A 6 -3.19 -12.00 -32.55
CA CYS A 6 -2.99 -10.70 -33.19
C CYS A 6 -3.28 -9.56 -32.21
N ARG A 7 -2.30 -8.66 -32.03
CA ARG A 7 -2.46 -7.38 -31.35
C ARG A 7 -3.23 -6.42 -32.27
N SER A 8 -4.43 -6.02 -31.87
CA SER A 8 -5.16 -4.91 -32.47
C SER A 8 -4.57 -3.58 -31.99
N HIS A 9 -4.04 -2.80 -32.92
CA HIS A 9 -3.61 -1.43 -32.68
C HIS A 9 -4.84 -0.52 -32.56
N SER A 10 -4.97 0.16 -31.41
CA SER A 10 -5.99 1.16 -31.14
C SER A 10 -5.71 2.43 -31.94
N SER A 11 -6.59 2.75 -32.89
CA SER A 11 -6.57 4.00 -33.65
C SER A 11 -6.85 5.18 -32.73
N LYS A 12 -5.92 6.13 -32.66
CA LYS A 12 -6.13 7.46 -32.07
C LYS A 12 -7.17 8.20 -32.91
N SER A 13 -8.36 8.40 -32.35
CA SER A 13 -9.34 9.37 -32.85
C SER A 13 -8.83 10.79 -32.60
N LEU A 14 -8.85 11.62 -33.64
CA LEU A 14 -8.56 13.05 -33.57
C LEU A 14 -9.71 13.77 -32.82
N PRO A 15 -9.41 14.84 -32.05
CA PRO A 15 -10.42 15.58 -31.31
C PRO A 15 -11.32 16.42 -32.22
N ASP A 16 -12.62 16.41 -31.92
CA ASP A 16 -13.66 17.21 -32.54
C ASP A 16 -13.42 18.73 -32.33
N PRO A 17 -13.61 19.58 -33.36
CA PRO A 17 -13.38 21.02 -33.27
C PRO A 17 -14.41 21.77 -32.39
N GLU A 18 -15.48 21.12 -31.92
CA GLU A 18 -16.47 21.77 -31.06
C GLU A 18 -16.06 21.87 -29.57
N MET A 19 -14.99 21.16 -29.15
CA MET A 19 -14.49 21.23 -27.75
C MET A 19 -13.56 22.41 -27.46
N GLU A 20 -13.20 23.23 -28.46
CA GLU A 20 -12.27 24.35 -28.27
C GLU A 20 -12.90 25.53 -27.49
N ALA A 21 -14.23 25.62 -27.49
CA ALA A 21 -14.97 26.61 -26.70
C ALA A 21 -14.91 26.33 -25.19
N ASP A 22 -14.98 25.05 -24.79
CA ASP A 22 -14.90 24.65 -23.37
C ASP A 22 -13.47 24.71 -22.82
N ALA A 23 -12.46 24.52 -23.66
CA ALA A 23 -11.06 24.69 -23.26
C ALA A 23 -10.74 26.16 -22.87
N LYS A 24 -11.35 27.14 -23.54
CA LYS A 24 -11.23 28.56 -23.18
C LYS A 24 -11.93 28.89 -21.86
N ALA A 25 -13.06 28.25 -21.56
CA ALA A 25 -13.77 28.40 -20.28
C ALA A 25 -13.01 27.76 -19.10
N ALA A 26 -12.34 26.62 -19.30
CA ALA A 26 -11.50 26.00 -18.29
C ALA A 26 -10.24 26.83 -17.99
N GLY A 27 -9.64 27.43 -19.03
CA GLY A 27 -8.48 28.32 -18.90
C GLY A 27 -8.78 29.59 -18.10
N SER A 28 -9.95 30.20 -18.28
CA SER A 28 -10.34 31.41 -17.54
C SER A 28 -10.51 31.13 -16.05
N PHE A 29 -11.09 29.99 -15.67
CA PHE A 29 -11.31 29.63 -14.26
C PHE A 29 -10.00 29.41 -13.48
N LEU A 30 -9.00 28.79 -14.12
CA LEU A 30 -7.67 28.59 -13.54
C LEU A 30 -6.94 29.93 -13.33
N MET A 31 -7.01 30.83 -14.30
CA MET A 31 -6.38 32.15 -14.22
C MET A 31 -7.06 33.03 -13.17
N THR A 32 -8.40 33.03 -13.06
CA THR A 32 -9.12 33.77 -12.01
C THR A 32 -8.77 33.25 -10.61
N SER A 33 -8.64 31.93 -10.45
CA SER A 33 -8.20 31.33 -9.17
C SER A 33 -6.76 31.70 -8.80
N ALA A 34 -5.85 31.76 -9.77
CA ALA A 34 -4.48 32.20 -9.56
C ALA A 34 -4.41 33.68 -9.18
N HIS A 35 -5.14 34.56 -9.89
CA HIS A 35 -5.22 35.98 -9.58
C HIS A 35 -5.80 36.25 -8.19
N ASN A 36 -6.84 35.52 -7.77
CA ASN A 36 -7.41 35.69 -6.43
C ASN A 36 -6.44 35.28 -5.31
N ARG A 37 -5.64 34.23 -5.53
CA ARG A 37 -4.61 33.81 -4.57
C ARG A 37 -3.47 34.82 -4.50
N LEU A 38 -3.05 35.35 -5.64
CA LEU A 38 -1.98 36.33 -5.74
C LEU A 38 -2.41 37.69 -5.16
N ALA A 39 -3.63 38.14 -5.45
CA ALA A 39 -4.21 39.33 -4.84
C ALA A 39 -4.33 39.20 -3.31
N LYS A 40 -4.69 38.01 -2.81
CA LYS A 40 -4.70 37.72 -1.36
C LYS A 40 -3.30 37.75 -0.76
N ALA A 41 -2.30 37.20 -1.45
CA ALA A 41 -0.91 37.26 -0.99
C ALA A 41 -0.36 38.70 -0.98
N LEU A 42 -0.71 39.53 -1.98
CA LEU A 42 -0.26 40.92 -2.05
C LEU A 42 -1.02 41.86 -1.09
N SER A 43 -2.30 41.61 -0.82
CA SER A 43 -3.08 42.39 0.15
C SER A 43 -2.74 42.05 1.60
N THR A 44 -2.10 40.90 1.84
CA THR A 44 -1.46 40.57 3.12
C THR A 44 0.02 40.99 3.06
N GLY A 45 0.26 42.28 2.82
CA GLY A 45 1.61 42.83 2.69
C GLY A 45 2.41 42.66 3.98
N GLY A 46 3.63 42.12 3.85
CA GLY A 46 4.64 42.12 4.90
C GLY A 46 5.25 40.75 5.17
N PHE A 47 6.13 40.29 4.28
CA PHE A 47 7.12 39.28 4.60
C PHE A 47 8.21 39.97 5.42
N ASP A 48 8.07 39.92 6.75
CA ASP A 48 9.22 40.07 7.63
C ASP A 48 9.26 38.85 8.54
N GLY A 49 10.31 38.05 8.35
CA GLY A 49 10.49 36.79 9.02
C GLY A 49 10.81 37.00 10.49
N LYS A 50 9.95 36.49 11.37
CA LYS A 50 10.29 35.97 12.70
C LYS A 50 9.03 35.38 13.35
N ASP A 51 9.06 34.08 13.64
CA ASP A 51 8.27 33.52 14.73
C ASP A 51 8.59 34.31 16.02
N PRO A 52 7.62 34.61 16.91
CA PRO A 52 7.18 33.60 17.86
C PRO A 52 5.72 33.72 18.40
N VAL A 53 5.29 32.59 18.98
CA VAL A 53 4.45 32.39 20.17
C VAL A 53 3.89 33.65 20.88
N SER A 54 2.59 33.64 21.17
CA SER A 54 1.93 33.98 22.45
C SER A 54 0.72 34.94 22.41
N ALA A 55 -0.27 34.56 23.23
CA ALA A 55 -1.08 35.38 24.13
C ALA A 55 -2.02 36.48 23.58
N GLY A 56 -3.24 36.47 24.13
CA GLY A 56 -4.34 37.35 23.74
C GLY A 56 -4.31 38.76 24.32
N SER A 57 -5.21 39.60 23.81
CA SER A 57 -5.95 40.68 24.49
C SER A 57 -6.79 41.42 23.43
N LYS A 58 -8.13 41.51 23.54
CA LYS A 58 -8.96 42.42 24.34
C LYS A 58 -8.93 43.89 23.86
N LYS A 59 -9.91 44.28 23.04
CA LYS A 59 -10.49 45.65 22.85
C LYS A 59 -11.59 45.55 21.78
N GLU A 60 -12.69 46.29 21.75
CA GLU A 60 -13.29 47.27 22.64
C GLU A 60 -14.77 47.41 22.24
N LYS A 61 -15.56 47.89 23.20
CA LYS A 61 -17.01 47.94 23.23
C LYS A 61 -17.48 49.26 22.59
N LYS A 62 -18.13 49.24 21.42
CA LYS A 62 -18.89 50.40 20.92
C LYS A 62 -20.40 50.17 20.99
N LYS A 63 -21.00 50.72 22.06
CA LYS A 63 -22.45 50.90 22.25
C LYS A 63 -23.04 51.72 21.09
N ARG A 64 -24.09 51.22 20.46
CA ARG A 64 -25.23 52.04 20.00
C ARG A 64 -26.53 51.32 20.39
N LYS A 65 -27.25 51.91 21.34
CA LYS A 65 -28.65 51.60 21.69
C LYS A 65 -29.56 52.13 20.58
N ARG A 66 -30.62 51.39 20.23
CA ARG A 66 -32.05 51.70 20.51
C ARG A 66 -32.98 51.18 19.39
N GLY A 67 -34.02 50.44 19.80
CA GLY A 67 -35.16 49.98 18.98
C GLY A 67 -35.36 48.45 19.11
N SER A 68 -36.11 47.96 20.11
CA SER A 68 -37.55 47.59 20.01
C SER A 68 -37.76 46.41 19.05
N SER A 69 -38.30 45.24 19.38
CA SER A 69 -39.26 44.75 20.39
C SER A 69 -39.06 43.22 20.55
N SER A 70 -39.06 42.67 21.77
CA SER A 70 -40.15 41.88 22.39
C SER A 70 -40.33 40.41 21.92
N GLU A 71 -40.18 39.50 22.89
CA GLU A 71 -40.72 38.12 23.00
C GLU A 71 -40.17 36.98 22.12
N THR A 72 -39.12 36.29 22.62
CA THR A 72 -38.89 34.85 22.35
C THR A 72 -38.05 34.15 23.43
N SER A 73 -38.20 34.50 24.71
CA SER A 73 -37.36 33.95 25.79
C SER A 73 -37.87 32.63 26.41
N ARG A 74 -38.75 31.88 25.71
CA ARG A 74 -39.37 30.65 26.28
C ARG A 74 -39.11 29.36 25.50
N SER A 75 -38.41 29.40 24.37
CA SER A 75 -38.07 28.20 23.59
C SER A 75 -36.60 27.77 23.66
N GLU A 76 -35.68 28.64 24.10
CA GLU A 76 -34.23 28.35 24.06
C GLU A 76 -33.83 27.17 24.96
N HIS A 77 -34.41 27.04 26.16
CA HIS A 77 -34.06 25.95 27.08
C HIS A 77 -34.40 24.55 26.56
N LYS A 78 -35.45 24.40 25.74
CA LYS A 78 -35.79 23.08 25.17
C LYS A 78 -34.81 22.67 24.07
N GLU A 79 -34.20 23.61 23.38
CA GLU A 79 -33.19 23.30 22.36
C GLU A 79 -31.86 22.92 22.99
N GLU A 80 -31.47 23.57 24.09
CA GLU A 80 -30.25 23.25 24.86
C GLU A 80 -30.27 21.80 25.37
N ASP A 81 -31.41 21.33 25.88
CA ASP A 81 -31.57 19.93 26.32
C ASP A 81 -31.41 18.94 25.16
N LEU A 82 -31.99 19.23 23.99
CA LEU A 82 -31.86 18.36 22.82
C LEU A 82 -30.41 18.34 22.30
N ILE A 83 -29.70 19.47 22.38
CA ILE A 83 -28.28 19.56 22.03
C ILE A 83 -27.46 18.66 22.96
N SER A 84 -27.71 18.73 24.27
CA SER A 84 -27.02 17.91 25.27
C SER A 84 -27.30 16.41 25.08
N ILE A 85 -28.57 16.03 24.88
CA ILE A 85 -28.98 14.63 24.77
C ILE A 85 -28.42 13.99 23.49
N PHE A 86 -28.36 14.72 22.38
CA PHE A 86 -27.94 14.14 21.09
C PHE A 86 -26.49 14.39 20.72
N ASN A 87 -25.74 15.16 21.53
CA ASN A 87 -24.39 15.64 21.20
C ASN A 87 -24.33 16.22 19.77
N LEU A 88 -25.42 16.86 19.36
CA LEU A 88 -25.57 17.40 18.02
C LEU A 88 -25.00 18.83 18.01
N PRO A 89 -24.07 19.15 17.10
CA PRO A 89 -23.66 20.53 16.90
C PRO A 89 -24.89 21.40 16.63
N GLN A 90 -24.95 22.61 17.17
CA GLN A 90 -26.10 23.52 16.97
C GLN A 90 -26.42 23.75 15.48
N LYS A 91 -25.41 23.71 14.61
CA LYS A 91 -25.54 23.76 13.15
C LYS A 91 -26.30 22.59 12.52
N GLU A 92 -26.48 21.47 13.22
CA GLU A 92 -27.27 20.33 12.74
C GLU A 92 -28.76 20.49 13.08
N PHE A 93 -29.13 21.38 14.00
CA PHE A 93 -30.53 21.72 14.29
C PHE A 93 -31.14 22.71 13.28
N SER A 94 -30.29 23.40 12.50
CA SER A 94 -30.74 24.20 11.37
C SER A 94 -30.80 23.36 10.09
N ARG A 95 -31.86 23.57 9.30
CA ARG A 95 -31.98 22.95 7.97
C ARG A 95 -31.00 23.65 7.01
N GLN A 96 -30.30 22.88 6.20
CA GLN A 96 -29.51 23.45 5.11
C GLN A 96 -30.43 23.91 3.98
N PRO A 97 -30.15 25.05 3.30
CA PRO A 97 -31.00 25.56 2.22
C PRO A 97 -31.25 24.57 1.07
N ARG A 98 -30.33 23.62 0.87
CA ARG A 98 -30.41 22.60 -0.18
C ARG A 98 -31.36 21.44 0.14
N GLN A 99 -31.79 21.30 1.40
CA GLN A 99 -32.64 20.18 1.84
C GLN A 99 -34.10 20.53 1.59
N LEU A 100 -34.65 20.20 0.43
CA LEU A 100 -36.01 20.59 0.04
C LEU A 100 -37.06 19.58 0.51
N ARG A 101 -36.66 18.33 0.68
CA ARG A 101 -37.52 17.21 1.03
C ARG A 101 -37.05 16.55 2.31
N LEU A 102 -37.92 15.74 2.91
CA LEU A 102 -37.62 15.09 4.18
C LEU A 102 -36.47 14.07 4.07
N ASP A 103 -36.30 13.42 2.92
CA ASP A 103 -35.22 12.47 2.65
C ASP A 103 -33.85 13.13 2.43
N ASP A 104 -33.82 14.44 2.21
CA ASP A 104 -32.58 15.24 2.15
C ASP A 104 -31.99 15.51 3.55
N LEU A 105 -32.76 15.28 4.62
CA LEU A 105 -32.28 15.45 5.98
C LEU A 105 -31.19 14.42 6.32
N SER A 106 -30.21 14.85 7.12
CA SER A 106 -29.23 13.91 7.66
C SER A 106 -29.91 12.88 8.58
N CYS A 107 -29.27 11.73 8.77
CA CYS A 107 -29.75 10.66 9.65
C CYS A 107 -30.18 11.18 11.02
N LYS A 108 -29.39 12.07 11.62
CA LYS A 108 -29.61 12.60 12.95
C LYS A 108 -30.74 13.62 12.99
N GLN A 109 -30.78 14.53 12.00
CA GLN A 109 -31.89 15.47 11.81
C GLN A 109 -33.24 14.74 11.69
N LEU A 110 -33.26 13.68 10.88
CA LEU A 110 -34.45 12.87 10.69
C LEU A 110 -34.84 12.10 11.96
N ALA A 111 -33.86 11.55 12.69
CA ALA A 111 -34.12 10.88 13.96
C ALA A 111 -34.73 11.82 15.01
N VAL A 112 -34.21 13.06 15.13
CA VAL A 112 -34.77 14.08 16.03
C VAL A 112 -36.19 14.47 15.63
N ALA A 113 -36.44 14.65 14.32
CA ALA A 113 -37.78 14.99 13.83
C ALA A 113 -38.81 13.87 14.09
N VAL A 114 -38.39 12.61 13.94
CA VAL A 114 -39.24 11.42 14.17
C VAL A 114 -39.47 11.15 15.66
N ALA A 115 -38.46 11.29 16.50
CA ALA A 115 -38.58 11.05 17.95
C ALA A 115 -39.63 11.95 18.61
N ASN A 116 -39.66 13.22 18.19
CA ASN A 116 -40.59 14.21 18.73
C ASN A 116 -42.04 14.03 18.25
N LEU A 117 -42.30 13.08 17.35
CA LEU A 117 -43.56 12.91 16.65
C LEU A 117 -44.55 12.05 17.47
N THR A 118 -44.07 10.94 18.04
CA THR A 118 -44.90 9.96 18.74
C THR A 118 -44.75 9.96 20.25
N GLY A 119 -43.65 10.51 20.79
CA GLY A 119 -43.38 10.50 22.23
C GLY A 119 -43.08 9.10 22.82
N PHE A 120 -43.23 8.03 22.04
CA PHE A 120 -42.97 6.65 22.48
C PHE A 120 -41.49 6.33 22.62
N THR A 121 -40.62 7.08 21.96
CA THR A 121 -39.18 6.78 21.93
C THR A 121 -38.38 8.06 21.88
N SER A 122 -37.38 8.14 22.75
CA SER A 122 -36.46 9.26 22.75
C SER A 122 -35.62 9.22 21.48
N ALA A 123 -35.15 10.37 20.99
CA ALA A 123 -34.25 10.34 19.84
C ALA A 123 -32.92 9.66 20.17
N SER A 124 -32.60 9.49 21.47
CA SER A 124 -31.40 8.80 21.94
C SER A 124 -31.54 7.30 21.64
N ASP A 125 -32.70 6.72 21.93
CA ASP A 125 -33.00 5.32 21.63
C ASP A 125 -33.05 5.05 20.12
N LEU A 126 -33.59 5.99 19.34
CA LEU A 126 -33.55 5.92 17.88
C LEU A 126 -32.10 6.00 17.36
N LEU A 127 -31.28 6.92 17.86
CA LEU A 127 -29.88 6.98 17.47
C LEU A 127 -29.10 5.74 17.90
N ALA A 128 -29.37 5.22 19.10
CA ALA A 128 -28.78 4.00 19.60
C ALA A 128 -29.12 2.79 18.72
N THR A 129 -30.27 2.74 18.07
CA THR A 129 -30.67 1.59 17.24
C THR A 129 -29.93 1.51 15.89
N GLY A 130 -29.11 2.51 15.53
CA GLY A 130 -28.18 2.39 14.39
C GLY A 130 -27.57 3.69 13.88
N GLY A 131 -28.01 4.85 14.38
CA GLY A 131 -27.33 6.13 14.17
C GLY A 131 -25.91 6.17 14.75
N GLU A 132 -25.65 5.47 15.86
CA GLU A 132 -24.29 5.34 16.44
C GLU A 132 -23.31 4.68 15.46
N TYR A 133 -23.76 3.64 14.75
CA TYR A 133 -22.91 2.91 13.80
C TYR A 133 -22.57 3.76 12.58
N GLU A 134 -23.56 4.48 12.03
CA GLU A 134 -23.32 5.48 10.99
C GLU A 134 -22.35 6.56 11.47
N SER A 135 -22.56 7.09 12.67
CA SER A 135 -21.69 8.13 13.25
C SER A 135 -20.25 7.63 13.42
N LEU A 136 -20.07 6.38 13.84
CA LEU A 136 -18.76 5.75 13.99
C LEU A 136 -18.05 5.57 12.65
N LEU A 137 -18.76 5.12 11.61
CA LEU A 137 -18.20 4.96 10.26
C LEU A 137 -17.87 6.32 9.64
N SER A 138 -18.74 7.31 9.79
CA SER A 138 -18.51 8.69 9.34
C SER A 138 -17.30 9.32 10.03
N ALA A 139 -17.16 9.14 11.36
CA ALA A 139 -15.97 9.57 12.09
C ALA A 139 -14.70 8.84 11.63
N SER A 140 -14.78 7.53 11.35
CA SER A 140 -13.68 6.75 10.81
C SER A 140 -13.23 7.25 9.44
N ALA A 141 -14.17 7.54 8.53
CA ALA A 141 -13.89 8.09 7.21
C ALA A 141 -13.18 9.45 7.31
N ILE A 142 -13.63 10.32 8.22
CA ILE A 142 -12.98 11.62 8.48
C ILE A 142 -11.55 11.44 9.01
N ARG A 143 -11.32 10.50 9.94
CA ARG A 143 -9.97 10.21 10.46
C ARG A 143 -9.03 9.72 9.36
N ILE A 144 -9.49 8.78 8.52
CA ILE A 144 -8.70 8.25 7.40
C ILE A 144 -8.34 9.39 6.42
N LYS A 145 -9.32 10.21 6.05
CA LYS A 145 -9.09 11.39 5.21
C LYS A 145 -8.06 12.37 5.81
N LYS A 146 -8.12 12.62 7.12
CA LYS A 146 -7.14 13.47 7.83
C LYS A 146 -5.73 12.86 7.85
N SER A 147 -5.62 11.54 7.90
CA SER A 147 -4.32 10.83 7.90
C SER A 147 -3.60 10.83 6.54
N LYS A 148 -4.21 11.39 5.47
CA LYS A 148 -3.70 11.39 4.09
C LYS A 148 -3.41 9.99 3.52
N GLN A 149 -3.94 8.94 4.15
CA GLN A 149 -3.86 7.57 3.63
C GLN A 149 -4.82 7.43 2.45
N LYS A 150 -4.29 7.50 1.23
CA LYS A 150 -5.08 7.33 -0.01
C LYS A 150 -5.64 5.91 -0.13
N ILE A 151 -4.94 4.91 0.41
CA ILE A 151 -5.37 3.51 0.37
C ILE A 151 -6.51 3.33 1.37
N GLY A 152 -7.73 3.13 0.86
CA GLY A 152 -8.91 2.83 1.67
C GLY A 152 -9.76 4.05 2.07
N GLU A 153 -9.37 5.28 1.72
CA GLU A 153 -10.20 6.48 1.96
C GLU A 153 -11.57 6.35 1.29
N GLN A 154 -11.59 6.06 -0.01
CA GLN A 154 -12.82 5.91 -0.79
C GLN A 154 -13.73 4.81 -0.21
N ALA A 155 -13.16 3.65 0.13
CA ALA A 155 -13.90 2.55 0.72
C ALA A 155 -14.49 2.90 2.09
N ALA A 156 -13.80 3.70 2.90
CA ALA A 156 -14.34 4.17 4.18
C ALA A 156 -15.49 5.15 4.01
N VAL A 157 -15.37 6.08 3.04
CA VAL A 157 -16.43 7.03 2.69
C VAL A 157 -17.66 6.32 2.15
N GLU A 158 -17.49 5.35 1.25
CA GLU A 158 -18.59 4.55 0.69
C GLU A 158 -19.29 3.72 1.77
N LYS A 159 -18.54 3.11 2.70
CA LYS A 159 -19.12 2.39 3.85
C LYS A 159 -19.94 3.31 4.74
N ALA A 160 -19.44 4.50 5.05
CA ALA A 160 -20.18 5.48 5.84
C ALA A 160 -21.46 5.94 5.10
N ALA A 161 -21.36 6.23 3.80
CA ALA A 161 -22.49 6.63 2.98
C ALA A 161 -23.56 5.52 2.88
N ALA A 162 -23.16 4.27 2.67
CA ALA A 162 -24.06 3.12 2.62
C ALA A 162 -24.77 2.88 3.96
N ALA A 163 -24.04 2.97 5.08
CA ALA A 163 -24.62 2.87 6.41
C ALA A 163 -25.65 3.99 6.66
N GLY A 164 -25.33 5.22 6.28
CA GLY A 164 -26.24 6.36 6.36
C GLY A 164 -27.48 6.19 5.48
N ALA A 165 -27.33 5.73 4.23
CA ALA A 165 -28.46 5.47 3.34
C ALA A 165 -29.39 4.38 3.89
N CYS A 166 -28.81 3.28 4.40
CA CYS A 166 -29.58 2.20 5.02
C CYS A 166 -30.35 2.68 6.25
N TRP A 167 -29.72 3.50 7.10
CA TRP A 167 -30.36 4.07 8.26
C TRP A 167 -31.48 5.06 7.91
N ARG A 168 -31.25 5.97 6.94
CA ARG A 168 -32.29 6.88 6.45
C ARG A 168 -33.49 6.14 5.89
N ALA A 169 -33.27 5.12 5.05
CA ALA A 169 -34.35 4.33 4.48
C ALA A 169 -35.29 3.75 5.55
N ARG A 170 -34.72 3.34 6.69
CA ARG A 170 -35.49 2.82 7.84
C ARG A 170 -36.29 3.91 8.54
N LEU A 171 -35.68 5.06 8.82
CA LEU A 171 -36.40 6.20 9.39
C LEU A 171 -37.51 6.67 8.44
N CYS A 172 -37.28 6.65 7.14
CA CYS A 172 -38.31 6.94 6.13
C CYS A 172 -39.47 5.94 6.18
N ARG A 173 -39.23 4.67 6.50
CA ARG A 173 -40.30 3.66 6.72
C ARG A 173 -41.12 3.99 7.97
N VAL A 174 -40.47 4.43 9.05
CA VAL A 174 -41.15 4.92 10.26
C VAL A 174 -42.01 6.15 9.94
N VAL A 175 -41.49 7.11 9.18
CA VAL A 175 -42.26 8.27 8.71
C VAL A 175 -43.46 7.83 7.88
N LEU A 176 -43.28 6.87 6.95
CA LEU A 176 -44.37 6.36 6.13
C LEU A 176 -45.47 5.71 6.96
N LEU A 177 -45.10 4.90 7.95
CA LEU A 177 -46.06 4.27 8.87
C LEU A 177 -46.86 5.32 9.64
N LEU A 178 -46.17 6.31 10.22
CA LEU A 178 -46.80 7.31 11.07
C LEU A 178 -47.64 8.32 10.28
N THR A 179 -47.15 8.77 9.13
CA THR A 179 -47.74 9.89 8.40
C THR A 179 -48.55 9.47 7.18
N GLY A 180 -48.46 8.20 6.76
CA GLY A 180 -49.05 7.71 5.51
C GLY A 180 -48.40 8.27 4.24
N LYS A 181 -47.30 9.03 4.35
CA LYS A 181 -46.60 9.67 3.22
C LYS A 181 -45.16 9.17 3.12
N LYS A 182 -44.68 8.95 1.90
CA LYS A 182 -43.26 8.64 1.68
C LYS A 182 -42.44 9.88 1.96
N ALA A 183 -41.26 9.72 2.55
CA ALA A 183 -40.34 10.83 2.83
C ALA A 183 -40.06 11.77 1.64
N PRO A 184 -39.81 11.29 0.40
CA PRO A 184 -39.59 12.18 -0.75
C PRO A 184 -40.84 13.02 -1.14
N ASP A 185 -42.04 12.61 -0.72
CA ASP A 185 -43.29 13.32 -0.99
C ASP A 185 -43.58 14.41 0.06
N VAL A 186 -42.80 14.46 1.14
CA VAL A 186 -42.93 15.44 2.21
C VAL A 186 -42.00 16.62 1.91
N ASN A 187 -42.58 17.68 1.35
CA ASN A 187 -41.88 18.94 1.08
C ASN A 187 -41.66 19.73 2.38
N ILE A 188 -40.40 20.05 2.68
CA ILE A 188 -39.99 20.82 3.86
C ILE A 188 -39.39 22.19 3.50
N MET A 189 -39.59 22.65 2.26
CA MET A 189 -39.01 23.90 1.76
C MET A 189 -39.33 25.14 2.62
N ASN A 190 -40.51 25.14 3.27
CA ASN A 190 -40.94 26.25 4.13
C ASN A 190 -40.50 26.10 5.61
N ALA A 191 -39.99 24.93 6.01
CA ALA A 191 -39.49 24.72 7.37
C ALA A 191 -38.09 25.35 7.51
N ARG A 192 -37.87 26.20 8.52
CA ARG A 192 -36.54 26.80 8.75
C ARG A 192 -35.73 25.97 9.75
N THR A 193 -36.43 25.35 10.69
CA THR A 193 -35.87 24.63 11.84
C THR A 193 -36.37 23.18 11.88
N LEU A 194 -35.69 22.32 12.64
CA LEU A 194 -36.18 20.95 12.88
C LEU A 194 -37.50 20.94 13.67
N THR A 195 -37.78 21.98 14.47
CA THR A 195 -39.07 22.13 15.15
C THR A 195 -40.20 22.36 14.15
N ASP A 196 -39.97 23.14 13.09
CA ASP A 196 -40.95 23.32 12.01
C ASP A 196 -41.22 22.01 11.25
N VAL A 197 -40.15 21.25 10.97
CA VAL A 197 -40.26 19.91 10.34
C VAL A 197 -41.08 18.98 11.25
N THR A 198 -40.79 18.98 12.55
CA THR A 198 -41.52 18.18 13.53
C THR A 198 -43.00 18.58 13.58
N ALA A 199 -43.31 19.88 13.56
CA ALA A 199 -44.68 20.37 13.55
C ALA A 199 -45.43 19.94 12.29
N LEU A 200 -44.78 20.01 11.12
CA LEU A 200 -45.31 19.49 9.86
C LEU A 200 -45.62 17.99 9.96
N LEU A 201 -44.66 17.19 10.44
CA LEU A 201 -44.84 15.76 10.60
C LEU A 201 -45.95 15.40 11.60
N LYS A 202 -46.08 16.15 12.70
CA LYS A 202 -47.20 16.02 13.66
C LYS A 202 -48.55 16.30 13.01
N SER A 203 -48.62 17.30 12.12
CA SER A 203 -49.85 17.60 11.38
C SER A 203 -50.24 16.46 10.44
N LEU A 204 -49.26 15.91 9.70
CA LEU A 204 -49.48 14.74 8.84
C LEU A 204 -49.90 13.50 9.64
N TYR A 205 -49.23 13.25 10.77
CA TYR A 205 -49.57 12.19 11.71
C TYR A 205 -51.01 12.29 12.21
N LYS A 206 -51.43 13.46 12.71
CA LYS A 206 -52.82 13.69 13.13
C LYS A 206 -53.81 13.49 12.00
N SER A 207 -53.46 13.89 10.78
CA SER A 207 -54.28 13.67 9.59
C SER A 207 -54.44 12.18 9.29
N GLN A 208 -53.34 11.42 9.34
CA GLN A 208 -53.34 9.98 9.11
C GLN A 208 -54.14 9.23 10.18
N LYS A 209 -53.94 9.59 11.47
CA LYS A 209 -54.70 9.03 12.60
C LYS A 209 -56.21 9.19 12.39
N ARG A 210 -56.66 10.38 11.96
CA ARG A 210 -58.09 10.62 11.65
C ARG A 210 -58.59 9.81 10.45
N LYS A 211 -57.76 9.58 9.43
CA LYS A 211 -58.15 8.87 8.21
C LYS A 211 -58.32 7.37 8.42
N GLN A 212 -57.47 6.77 9.25
CA GLN A 212 -57.45 5.32 9.44
C GLN A 212 -58.20 4.86 10.68
N ASP A 213 -58.78 5.79 11.44
CA ASP A 213 -59.40 5.53 12.76
C ASP A 213 -58.52 4.61 13.63
N LEU A 214 -57.20 4.83 13.55
CA LEU A 214 -56.24 3.94 14.17
C LEU A 214 -56.34 4.08 15.69
N ASP A 215 -56.64 2.96 16.34
CA ASP A 215 -56.42 2.82 17.77
C ASP A 215 -54.95 3.13 18.07
N GLU A 216 -54.73 4.06 18.98
CA GLU A 216 -53.42 4.50 19.41
C GLU A 216 -52.58 3.33 19.93
N LYS A 217 -53.23 2.32 20.49
CA LYS A 217 -52.58 1.06 20.91
C LYS A 217 -52.08 0.22 19.74
N ALA A 218 -52.85 0.15 18.66
CA ALA A 218 -52.45 -0.59 17.46
C ALA A 218 -51.23 0.04 16.81
N LEU A 219 -51.23 1.37 16.70
CA LEU A 219 -50.09 2.12 16.17
C LEU A 219 -48.85 2.01 17.07
N ALA A 220 -49.00 2.10 18.40
CA ALA A 220 -47.90 1.91 19.33
C ALA A 220 -47.28 0.52 19.17
N LYS A 221 -48.10 -0.52 18.99
CA LYS A 221 -47.64 -1.89 18.75
C LYS A 221 -46.88 -2.05 17.42
N GLU A 222 -47.36 -1.44 16.33
CA GLU A 222 -46.63 -1.44 15.05
C GLU A 222 -45.31 -0.68 15.14
N TYR A 223 -45.31 0.44 15.86
CA TYR A 223 -44.12 1.23 16.11
C TYR A 223 -43.08 0.44 16.92
N ASP A 224 -43.50 -0.22 18.01
CA ASP A 224 -42.63 -1.08 18.83
C ASP A 224 -42.06 -2.25 18.02
N ALA A 225 -42.87 -2.86 17.14
CA ALA A 225 -42.42 -3.91 16.24
C ALA A 225 -41.33 -3.38 15.28
N LEU A 226 -41.50 -2.20 14.71
CA LEU A 226 -40.47 -1.55 13.88
C LEU A 226 -39.20 -1.24 14.68
N VAL A 227 -39.32 -0.70 15.90
CA VAL A 227 -38.16 -0.45 16.76
C VAL A 227 -37.43 -1.75 17.10
N LEU A 228 -38.17 -2.85 17.31
CA LEU A 228 -37.59 -4.18 17.51
C LEU A 228 -36.84 -4.66 16.26
N GLU A 229 -37.40 -4.49 15.06
CA GLU A 229 -36.71 -4.76 13.78
C GLU A 229 -35.41 -3.95 13.69
N LEU A 230 -35.42 -2.66 14.06
CA LEU A 230 -34.22 -1.82 14.06
C LEU A 230 -33.14 -2.38 15.01
N LYS A 231 -33.54 -2.81 16.21
CA LYS A 231 -32.64 -3.44 17.21
C LYS A 231 -32.04 -4.74 16.67
N GLN A 232 -32.84 -5.61 16.06
CA GLN A 232 -32.36 -6.87 15.49
C GLN A 232 -31.30 -6.62 14.41
N VAL A 233 -31.54 -5.64 13.53
CA VAL A 233 -30.57 -5.33 12.47
C VAL A 233 -29.30 -4.68 13.01
N LYS A 234 -29.35 -3.87 14.10
CA LYS A 234 -28.12 -3.43 14.80
C LYS A 234 -27.26 -4.63 15.21
N THR A 235 -27.91 -5.69 15.70
CA THR A 235 -27.26 -6.91 16.15
C THR A 235 -26.66 -7.68 14.97
N MET A 236 -27.37 -7.78 13.85
CA MET A 236 -26.86 -8.38 12.62
C MET A 236 -25.67 -7.59 12.04
N MET A 237 -25.76 -6.26 11.99
CA MET A 237 -24.68 -5.43 11.46
C MET A 237 -23.40 -5.54 12.30
N ARG A 238 -23.53 -5.67 13.64
CA ARG A 238 -22.40 -6.00 14.51
C ARG A 238 -21.78 -7.35 14.14
N LYS A 239 -22.59 -8.41 14.06
CA LYS A 239 -22.11 -9.75 13.65
C LYS A 239 -21.41 -9.76 12.29
N VAL A 240 -21.95 -9.04 11.30
CA VAL A 240 -21.32 -8.91 9.98
C VAL A 240 -20.00 -8.15 10.08
N GLY A 241 -19.93 -7.10 10.91
CA GLY A 241 -18.69 -6.39 11.20
C GLY A 241 -17.62 -7.29 11.80
N ASP A 242 -17.99 -8.10 12.79
CA ASP A 242 -17.09 -9.05 13.45
C ASP A 242 -16.57 -10.10 12.46
N LEU A 243 -17.47 -10.71 11.67
CA LEU A 243 -17.10 -11.70 10.63
C LEU A 243 -16.15 -11.13 9.56
N VAL A 244 -16.35 -9.87 9.14
CA VAL A 244 -15.47 -9.21 8.17
C VAL A 244 -14.10 -8.92 8.80
N SER A 245 -14.06 -8.57 10.09
CA SER A 245 -12.83 -8.38 10.83
C SER A 245 -12.04 -9.68 10.95
N ASP A 246 -12.70 -10.77 11.34
CA ASP A 246 -12.09 -12.10 11.46
C ASP A 246 -11.55 -12.60 10.12
N HIS A 247 -12.33 -12.44 9.05
CA HIS A 247 -11.88 -12.83 7.71
C HIS A 247 -10.68 -11.98 7.23
N LYS A 248 -10.64 -10.69 7.59
CA LYS A 248 -9.49 -9.83 7.28
C LYS A 248 -8.26 -10.25 8.08
N CYS A 249 -8.42 -10.64 9.34
CA CYS A 249 -7.34 -11.16 10.18
C CYS A 249 -6.75 -12.45 9.56
N ALA A 250 -7.60 -13.43 9.24
CA ALA A 250 -7.17 -14.68 8.62
C ALA A 250 -6.42 -14.47 7.29
N ARG A 251 -6.86 -13.51 6.47
CA ARG A 251 -6.16 -13.16 5.22
C ARG A 251 -4.81 -12.49 5.44
N LEU A 252 -4.64 -11.76 6.55
CA LEU A 252 -3.35 -11.15 6.91
C LEU A 252 -2.39 -12.24 7.42
N ASP A 253 -2.86 -13.14 8.28
CA ASP A 253 -2.08 -14.26 8.79
C ASP A 253 -1.60 -15.19 7.66
N GLU A 254 -2.46 -15.46 6.67
CA GLU A 254 -2.06 -16.25 5.49
C GLU A 254 -1.02 -15.52 4.62
N ARG A 255 -1.12 -14.19 4.54
CA ARG A 255 -0.13 -13.38 3.81
C ARG A 255 1.22 -13.37 4.53
N GLU A 256 1.23 -13.27 5.85
CA GLU A 256 2.43 -13.33 6.68
C GLU A 256 3.14 -14.67 6.52
N LYS A 257 2.41 -15.79 6.66
CA LYS A 257 2.95 -17.15 6.40
C LYS A 257 3.56 -17.31 5.01
N ARG A 258 2.99 -16.66 3.99
CA ARG A 258 3.55 -16.68 2.62
C ARG A 258 4.83 -15.86 2.48
N LEU A 259 4.98 -14.81 3.27
CA LEU A 259 6.21 -14.00 3.30
C LEU A 259 7.32 -14.78 4.01
N ASP A 260 7.03 -15.39 5.17
CA ASP A 260 7.98 -16.21 5.91
C ASP A 260 8.46 -17.39 5.06
N ALA A 261 7.55 -18.11 4.41
CA ALA A 261 7.91 -19.22 3.51
C ALA A 261 8.76 -18.76 2.31
N ARG A 262 8.59 -17.51 1.86
CA ARG A 262 9.40 -16.93 0.77
C ARG A 262 10.78 -16.54 1.27
N GLU A 263 10.89 -16.03 2.49
CA GLU A 263 12.16 -15.69 3.14
C GLU A 263 13.00 -16.95 3.36
N GLU A 264 12.43 -18.01 3.94
CA GLU A 264 13.11 -19.31 4.09
C GLU A 264 13.58 -19.89 2.74
N ALA A 265 12.79 -19.72 1.67
CA ALA A 265 13.17 -20.19 0.34
C ALA A 265 14.34 -19.40 -0.25
N LEU A 266 14.45 -18.11 0.06
CA LEU A 266 15.57 -17.27 -0.34
C LEU A 266 16.83 -17.65 0.44
N GLU A 267 16.73 -17.87 1.75
CA GLU A 267 17.85 -18.32 2.60
C GLU A 267 18.42 -19.67 2.13
N ARG A 268 17.55 -20.65 1.84
CA ARG A 268 17.99 -21.95 1.27
C ARG A 268 18.71 -21.79 -0.06
N ARG A 269 18.25 -20.86 -0.90
CA ARG A 269 18.87 -20.59 -2.20
C ARG A 269 20.23 -19.92 -2.03
N GLU A 270 20.36 -19.00 -1.09
CA GLU A 270 21.63 -18.37 -0.74
C GLU A 270 22.64 -19.39 -0.22
N GLN A 271 22.21 -20.28 0.67
CA GLN A 271 23.06 -21.37 1.17
C GLN A 271 23.54 -22.31 0.05
N GLN A 272 22.66 -22.66 -0.90
CA GLN A 272 23.06 -23.44 -2.08
C GLN A 272 24.07 -22.72 -2.99
N LEU A 273 24.03 -21.39 -3.06
CA LEU A 273 25.01 -20.61 -3.81
C LEU A 273 26.36 -20.62 -3.10
N LEU A 274 26.39 -20.44 -1.78
CA LEU A 274 27.61 -20.54 -0.98
C LEU A 274 28.27 -21.92 -1.13
N GLU A 275 27.51 -23.01 -1.04
CA GLU A 275 28.05 -24.37 -1.27
C GLU A 275 28.58 -24.57 -2.70
N ARG A 276 28.02 -23.87 -3.70
CA ARG A 276 28.54 -23.91 -5.08
C ARG A 276 29.84 -23.13 -5.20
N GLU A 277 29.95 -21.99 -4.53
CA GLU A 277 31.18 -21.19 -4.47
C GLU A 277 32.30 -21.96 -3.77
N ASP A 278 32.03 -22.62 -2.64
CA ASP A 278 33.01 -23.46 -1.95
C ASP A 278 33.55 -24.59 -2.83
N ARG A 279 32.66 -25.30 -3.53
CA ARG A 279 33.06 -26.34 -4.51
C ARG A 279 33.86 -25.78 -5.68
N PHE A 280 33.60 -24.53 -6.07
CA PHE A 280 34.36 -23.87 -7.13
C PHE A 280 35.78 -23.55 -6.65
N LEU A 281 35.91 -22.98 -5.45
CA LEU A 281 37.20 -22.68 -4.82
C LEU A 281 38.03 -23.94 -4.57
N GLU A 282 37.40 -25.05 -4.19
CA GLU A 282 38.10 -26.33 -4.01
C GLU A 282 38.67 -26.85 -5.34
N ARG A 283 37.90 -26.79 -6.43
CA ARG A 283 38.39 -27.14 -7.78
C ARG A 283 39.50 -26.22 -8.25
N GLU A 284 39.42 -24.94 -7.95
CA GLU A 284 40.46 -23.97 -8.27
C GLU A 284 41.78 -24.31 -7.55
N LYS A 285 41.71 -24.63 -6.26
CA LYS A 285 42.88 -25.12 -5.49
C LYS A 285 43.47 -26.40 -6.09
N ASP A 286 42.64 -27.36 -6.46
CA ASP A 286 43.11 -28.61 -7.10
C ASP A 286 43.84 -28.35 -8.42
N LEU A 287 43.34 -27.40 -9.23
CA LEU A 287 43.99 -27.01 -10.48
C LEU A 287 45.34 -26.31 -10.23
N LEU A 288 45.41 -25.41 -9.25
CA LEU A 288 46.66 -24.75 -8.85
C LEU A 288 47.70 -25.78 -8.37
N ASN A 289 47.29 -26.74 -7.55
CA ASN A 289 48.16 -27.82 -7.10
C ASN A 289 48.70 -28.64 -8.29
N LYS A 290 47.86 -29.00 -9.26
CA LYS A 290 48.29 -29.72 -10.48
C LYS A 290 49.25 -28.92 -11.33
N ILE A 291 49.04 -27.59 -11.46
CA ILE A 291 49.96 -26.70 -12.18
C ILE A 291 51.33 -26.73 -11.48
N GLN A 292 51.35 -26.60 -10.16
CA GLN A 292 52.58 -26.63 -9.36
C GLN A 292 53.31 -27.97 -9.46
N GLU A 293 52.59 -29.10 -9.40
CA GLU A 293 53.15 -30.44 -9.61
C GLU A 293 53.81 -30.57 -10.99
N HIS A 294 53.15 -30.09 -12.04
CA HIS A 294 53.68 -30.12 -13.40
C HIS A 294 54.91 -29.23 -13.56
N GLU A 295 54.98 -28.08 -12.89
CA GLU A 295 56.18 -27.24 -12.84
C GLU A 295 57.35 -27.93 -12.13
N GLN A 296 57.10 -28.59 -11.00
CA GLN A 296 58.11 -29.39 -10.30
C GLN A 296 58.62 -30.54 -11.18
N GLN A 297 57.72 -31.23 -11.90
CA GLN A 297 58.10 -32.26 -12.86
C GLN A 297 58.98 -31.71 -13.99
N LYS A 298 58.66 -30.52 -14.53
CA LYS A 298 59.51 -29.85 -15.52
C LYS A 298 60.90 -29.52 -14.97
N GLN A 299 60.99 -29.01 -13.74
CA GLN A 299 62.28 -28.71 -13.10
C GLN A 299 63.09 -29.99 -12.82
N ALA A 300 62.45 -31.05 -12.34
CA ALA A 300 63.08 -32.36 -12.15
C ALA A 300 63.60 -32.94 -13.47
N TRP A 301 62.80 -32.83 -14.54
CA TRP A 301 63.21 -33.27 -15.86
C TRP A 301 64.39 -32.45 -16.39
N GLN A 302 64.36 -31.12 -16.27
CA GLN A 302 65.47 -30.24 -16.68
C GLN A 302 66.78 -30.51 -15.92
N THR A 303 66.70 -30.82 -14.62
CA THR A 303 67.89 -31.17 -13.81
C THR A 303 68.43 -32.55 -14.18
N GLN A 304 67.57 -33.53 -14.45
CA GLN A 304 67.96 -34.86 -14.91
C GLN A 304 68.56 -34.83 -16.33
N TRP A 305 68.02 -33.99 -17.21
CA TRP A 305 68.47 -33.81 -18.60
C TRP A 305 69.51 -32.71 -18.77
N ASN A 306 70.21 -32.31 -17.71
CA ASN A 306 71.28 -31.31 -17.84
C ASN A 306 72.49 -31.94 -18.57
N PRO A 307 72.74 -31.65 -19.86
CA PRO A 307 73.78 -32.31 -20.64
C PRO A 307 75.19 -31.79 -20.29
N ARG A 308 75.33 -31.03 -19.20
CA ARG A 308 76.61 -30.45 -18.74
C ARG A 308 77.71 -31.49 -18.51
N GLY A 309 77.39 -32.79 -18.50
CA GLY A 309 78.37 -33.89 -18.54
C GLY A 309 78.45 -34.68 -19.86
N ALA A 310 77.48 -34.57 -20.75
CA ALA A 310 77.44 -35.33 -22.00
C ALA A 310 78.32 -34.67 -23.06
N ARG A 311 79.62 -34.96 -23.02
CA ARG A 311 80.56 -34.60 -24.09
C ARG A 311 80.16 -35.36 -25.35
N MET A 312 79.43 -34.72 -26.26
CA MET A 312 79.23 -35.26 -27.60
C MET A 312 80.59 -35.29 -28.30
N MET A 313 81.06 -36.49 -28.64
CA MET A 313 82.25 -36.67 -29.48
C MET A 313 81.82 -37.41 -30.74
N CYS A 314 82.31 -36.99 -31.90
CA CYS A 314 82.07 -37.73 -33.13
C CYS A 314 82.78 -39.08 -33.02
N SER A 315 82.01 -40.18 -33.02
CA SER A 315 82.54 -41.54 -32.91
C SER A 315 83.53 -41.93 -34.03
N HIS A 316 83.58 -41.17 -35.12
CA HIS A 316 84.40 -41.51 -36.29
C HIS A 316 85.70 -40.69 -36.39
N CYS A 317 85.68 -39.40 -36.06
CA CYS A 317 86.87 -38.54 -36.15
C CYS A 317 87.37 -38.03 -34.79
N GLY A 318 86.69 -38.33 -33.69
CA GLY A 318 87.06 -37.90 -32.34
C GLY A 318 86.94 -36.39 -32.09
N GLN A 319 86.55 -35.59 -33.09
CA GLN A 319 86.41 -34.16 -32.93
C GLN A 319 85.24 -33.80 -32.02
N ARG A 320 85.48 -32.79 -31.20
CA ARG A 320 84.46 -32.14 -30.38
C ARG A 320 83.77 -31.07 -31.22
N PRO A 321 82.47 -30.83 -31.02
CA PRO A 321 81.83 -29.63 -31.56
C PRO A 321 82.63 -28.42 -31.04
N CYS A 322 83.18 -27.62 -31.95
CA CYS A 322 83.87 -26.40 -31.60
C CYS A 322 82.88 -25.48 -30.88
N GLY A 323 83.14 -25.19 -29.59
CA GLY A 323 82.20 -24.54 -28.67
C GLY A 323 81.85 -23.07 -28.96
N ARG A 324 81.96 -22.61 -30.21
CA ARG A 324 81.53 -21.27 -30.65
C ARG A 324 80.43 -21.27 -31.71
N ASP A 325 80.10 -22.39 -32.34
CA ASP A 325 78.97 -22.49 -33.28
C ASP A 325 77.70 -22.94 -32.54
N HIS A 326 77.32 -22.21 -31.49
CA HIS A 326 76.23 -22.57 -30.58
C HIS A 326 74.82 -22.32 -31.16
N ASP A 327 74.71 -21.93 -32.43
CA ASP A 327 73.44 -21.70 -33.15
C ASP A 327 72.94 -22.95 -33.91
N CYS A 328 73.56 -24.12 -33.71
CA CYS A 328 73.11 -25.36 -34.33
C CYS A 328 71.89 -26.02 -33.65
N TYR A 329 71.24 -25.33 -32.70
CA TYR A 329 70.16 -25.87 -31.84
C TYR A 329 68.75 -25.61 -32.39
N SER A 330 68.57 -25.58 -33.72
CA SER A 330 67.34 -25.06 -34.32
C SER A 330 66.33 -26.11 -34.79
N ASP A 331 66.57 -27.42 -34.58
CA ASP A 331 65.51 -28.42 -34.80
C ASP A 331 65.83 -29.74 -34.08
N PRO A 332 65.03 -30.18 -33.08
CA PRO A 332 65.21 -31.47 -32.41
C PRO A 332 65.02 -32.68 -33.34
N TYR A 333 64.54 -32.49 -34.57
CA TYR A 333 64.42 -33.53 -35.60
C TYR A 333 65.48 -33.45 -36.71
N SER A 334 66.42 -32.49 -36.64
CA SER A 334 67.50 -32.44 -37.62
C SER A 334 68.58 -33.47 -37.30
N HIS A 335 68.84 -34.39 -38.23
CA HIS A 335 69.95 -35.33 -38.15
C HIS A 335 71.27 -34.55 -38.15
N HIS A 336 71.84 -34.31 -36.97
CA HIS A 336 73.14 -33.65 -36.86
C HIS A 336 74.21 -34.57 -37.44
N ASN A 337 74.86 -34.12 -38.50
CA ASN A 337 76.04 -34.76 -39.11
C ASN A 337 77.31 -34.01 -38.71
N CYS A 338 78.42 -34.73 -38.51
CA CYS A 338 79.72 -34.12 -38.25
C CYS A 338 80.17 -33.32 -39.47
N ARG A 339 80.48 -32.02 -39.34
CA ARG A 339 80.94 -31.18 -40.47
C ARG A 339 82.19 -31.71 -41.15
N VAL A 340 83.02 -32.51 -40.46
CA VAL A 340 84.28 -33.02 -41.02
C VAL A 340 84.08 -34.34 -41.77
N CYS A 341 83.22 -35.23 -41.29
CA CYS A 341 83.08 -36.57 -41.89
C CYS A 341 81.67 -36.90 -42.38
N HIS A 342 80.72 -35.96 -42.25
CA HIS A 342 79.30 -36.08 -42.61
C HIS A 342 78.54 -37.28 -42.02
N LYS A 343 79.11 -37.97 -41.04
CA LYS A 343 78.42 -39.06 -40.32
C LYS A 343 77.62 -38.52 -39.15
N GLU A 344 76.51 -39.18 -38.84
CA GLU A 344 75.64 -38.82 -37.72
C GLU A 344 76.40 -38.85 -36.40
N TRP A 345 76.17 -37.82 -35.57
CA TRP A 345 76.68 -37.80 -34.21
C TRP A 345 75.99 -38.90 -33.39
N LYS A 346 76.75 -39.94 -33.03
CA LYS A 346 76.27 -40.91 -32.05
C LYS A 346 76.51 -40.36 -30.65
N VAL A 347 75.44 -40.21 -29.88
CA VAL A 347 75.56 -39.98 -28.43
C VAL A 347 76.16 -41.24 -27.82
N THR A 348 77.45 -41.22 -27.51
CA THR A 348 78.08 -42.27 -26.73
C THR A 348 77.61 -42.10 -25.29
N GLY A 349 76.47 -42.72 -24.97
CA GLY A 349 76.00 -42.83 -23.59
C GLY A 349 77.14 -43.41 -22.75
N HIS A 350 77.53 -42.67 -21.71
CA HIS A 350 78.43 -43.17 -20.68
C HIS A 350 77.82 -44.47 -20.18
N LYS A 351 78.44 -45.63 -20.47
CA LYS A 351 78.12 -46.88 -19.77
C LYS A 351 78.35 -46.58 -18.30
N GLY A 352 77.27 -46.48 -17.55
CA GLY A 352 77.30 -46.19 -16.13
C GLY A 352 78.19 -47.21 -15.43
N SER A 353 79.20 -46.70 -14.73
CA SER A 353 79.79 -47.42 -13.60
C SER A 353 78.66 -47.68 -12.60
N GLY A 354 78.28 -48.94 -12.45
CA GLY A 354 77.36 -49.36 -11.41
C GLY A 354 77.94 -48.99 -10.04
N GLN A 355 77.27 -48.07 -9.35
CA GLN A 355 77.42 -47.94 -7.90
C GLN A 355 76.38 -48.83 -7.23
N ALA A 356 76.88 -49.94 -6.71
CA ALA A 356 76.25 -50.73 -5.68
C ALA A 356 76.23 -49.95 -4.36
N SER A 357 75.06 -49.90 -3.73
CA SER A 357 74.78 -49.88 -2.28
C SER A 357 73.33 -49.36 -2.12
N GLY A 358 72.37 -50.04 -1.52
CA GLY A 358 72.47 -51.00 -0.44
C GLY A 358 72.25 -50.30 0.90
N SER A 359 71.01 -49.96 1.24
CA SER A 359 70.59 -49.91 2.65
C SER A 359 69.10 -50.23 2.80
N LYS A 360 68.86 -51.43 3.34
CA LYS A 360 67.58 -51.85 3.92
C LYS A 360 67.39 -51.11 5.24
N GLY A 361 66.44 -50.19 5.33
CA GLY A 361 65.94 -49.62 6.58
C GLY A 361 64.62 -50.28 6.97
N ARG A 362 64.66 -51.10 8.02
CA ARG A 362 63.49 -51.77 8.62
C ARG A 362 62.53 -50.74 9.23
N GLY A 363 61.24 -51.06 9.17
CA GLY A 363 60.17 -50.22 9.69
C GLY A 363 60.09 -50.13 11.22
N ARG A 364 59.18 -49.27 11.65
CA ARG A 364 58.47 -49.31 12.93
C ARG A 364 57.10 -48.67 12.70
N GLY A 365 56.05 -49.49 12.75
CA GLY A 365 54.74 -48.97 13.13
C GLY A 365 54.75 -48.60 14.62
N HIS A 366 53.82 -47.76 15.03
CA HIS A 366 53.10 -47.91 16.29
C HIS A 366 51.95 -46.91 16.38
N TYR A 367 50.77 -47.48 16.64
CA TYR A 367 49.52 -46.93 17.17
C TYR A 367 48.68 -45.99 16.31
#